data_AF-A0A7K2NMN9-F1
#
_entry.id   AF-A0A7K2NMN9-F1
#
_cell.length_a   1.000
_cell.length_b   1.000
_cell.length_c   1.000
_cell.angle_alpha   90.00
_cell.angle_beta   90.00
_cell.angle_gamma   90.00
#
_symmetry.space_group_name_H-M   'P 1'
#
loop_
_entity.id
_entity.type
_entity.pdbx_description
1 polymer ?
#
loop_
_entity_poly.entity_id
_entity_poly.type
_entity_poly.pdbx_seq_one_letter_code
_entity_poly.pdbx_strand_id
1 'polypeptide(L)'
;EHTGDNLTGEGEGDDEAVKVNLAGVPAEVDRIVFPVSIHDAENRGQSFGQVRNAFIRVVNQANNQELARYDLSEDASTETAMVFGELYRHGAEWKFRAVGQGYASGLAGIAADFGVNV
;
A
#
# COMPACT_ATOMS: atom_id res chain seq x y z
N GLU A 1 6.15 10.10 5.24
CA GLU A 1 6.26 11.14 4.20
C GLU A 1 5.93 10.51 2.86
N HIS A 2 4.99 11.10 2.11
CA HIS A 2 4.66 10.68 0.74
C HIS A 2 5.54 11.46 -0.24
N THR A 3 6.20 10.82 -1.20
CA THR A 3 7.18 11.48 -2.08
C THR A 3 6.58 12.21 -3.28
N GLY A 4 5.30 11.97 -3.58
CA GLY A 4 4.59 12.58 -4.70
C GLY A 4 3.55 11.61 -5.27
N ASP A 5 2.44 12.15 -5.77
CA ASP A 5 1.36 11.41 -6.44
C ASP A 5 1.67 11.35 -7.95
N ASN A 6 1.93 10.15 -8.46
CA ASN A 6 2.21 9.90 -9.87
C ASN A 6 0.95 9.42 -10.56
N LEU A 7 0.33 10.33 -11.31
CA LEU A 7 -0.97 10.10 -11.94
C LEU A 7 -0.92 9.21 -13.19
N THR A 8 0.26 8.92 -13.73
CA THR A 8 0.42 8.22 -15.01
C THR A 8 1.12 6.88 -14.89
N GLY A 9 1.94 6.67 -13.85
CA GLY A 9 2.83 5.53 -13.75
C GLY A 9 3.93 5.54 -14.82
N GLU A 10 4.22 6.71 -15.42
CA GLU A 10 5.33 6.86 -16.34
C GLU A 10 6.64 6.99 -15.57
N GLY A 11 7.55 6.03 -15.78
CA GLY A 11 8.85 5.98 -15.11
C GLY A 11 9.45 4.57 -15.15
N GLU A 12 10.72 4.46 -14.76
CA GLU A 12 11.30 3.17 -14.39
C GLU A 12 11.39 3.06 -12.86
N GLY A 13 11.00 1.92 -12.30
CA GLY A 13 11.12 1.64 -10.87
C GLY A 13 9.83 1.92 -10.09
N ASP A 14 9.98 2.55 -8.93
CA ASP A 14 8.84 2.88 -8.05
C ASP A 14 8.24 4.21 -8.48
N ASP A 15 6.99 4.20 -8.95
CA ASP A 15 6.28 5.42 -9.37
C ASP A 15 5.96 6.34 -8.19
N GLU A 16 5.70 5.75 -7.04
CA GLU A 16 5.38 6.42 -5.78
C GLU A 16 6.12 5.75 -4.62
N ALA A 17 6.50 6.55 -3.61
CA ALA A 17 7.14 6.03 -2.42
C ALA A 17 6.59 6.69 -1.14
N VAL A 18 6.47 5.88 -0.09
CA VAL A 18 6.18 6.34 1.26
C VAL A 18 7.37 6.04 2.15
N LYS A 19 8.03 7.09 2.64
CA LYS A 19 9.11 6.97 3.61
C LYS A 19 8.56 6.92 5.02
N VAL A 20 8.96 5.90 5.78
CA VAL A 20 8.52 5.67 7.15
C VAL A 20 9.73 5.66 8.08
N ASN A 21 9.80 6.64 8.99
CA ASN A 21 10.78 6.63 10.07
C ASN A 21 10.22 5.86 11.27
N LEU A 22 10.49 4.55 11.33
CA LEU A 22 10.00 3.67 12.38
C LEU A 22 10.47 4.03 13.79
N ALA A 23 11.64 4.68 13.91
CA ALA A 23 12.16 5.15 15.20
C ALA A 23 11.39 6.37 15.75
N GLY A 24 10.74 7.13 14.86
CA GLY A 24 9.91 8.28 15.23
C GLY A 24 8.44 7.94 15.44
N VAL A 25 8.03 6.69 15.26
CA VAL A 25 6.63 6.27 15.44
C VAL A 25 6.30 6.22 16.93
N PRO A 26 5.24 6.91 17.40
CA PRO A 26 4.83 6.90 18.80
C PRO A 26 4.56 5.49 19.34
N ALA A 27 4.69 5.32 20.66
CA ALA A 27 4.58 4.01 21.30
C ALA A 27 3.15 3.44 21.25
N GLU A 28 2.15 4.32 21.18
CA GLU A 28 0.73 4.00 21.05
C GLU A 28 0.34 3.49 19.65
N VAL A 29 1.21 3.63 18.65
CA VAL A 29 0.97 3.11 17.30
C VAL A 29 1.54 1.71 17.19
N ASP A 30 0.65 0.72 17.15
CA ASP A 30 1.02 -0.69 17.03
C ASP A 30 1.24 -1.13 15.58
N ARG A 31 0.59 -0.48 14.62
CA ARG A 31 0.63 -0.86 13.19
C ARG A 31 0.55 0.35 12.26
N ILE A 32 1.13 0.19 11.07
CA ILE A 32 1.03 1.11 9.94
C ILE A 32 0.57 0.28 8.75
N VAL A 33 -0.61 0.60 8.23
CA VAL A 33 -1.24 -0.14 7.14
C VAL A 33 -1.05 0.63 5.82
N PHE A 34 -0.76 -0.09 4.75
CA PHE A 34 -0.51 0.45 3.42
C PHE A 34 -1.65 0.04 2.48
N PRO A 35 -2.70 0.87 2.34
CA PRO A 35 -3.69 0.68 1.29
C PRO A 35 -3.17 1.20 -0.05
N VAL A 36 -3.65 0.58 -1.13
CA VAL A 36 -3.47 1.05 -2.51
C VAL A 36 -4.81 1.00 -3.22
N SER A 37 -5.08 1.99 -4.07
CA SER A 37 -6.34 2.10 -4.80
C SER A 37 -6.14 2.77 -6.16
N ILE A 38 -7.01 2.43 -7.11
CA ILE A 38 -7.08 3.12 -8.39
C ILE A 38 -7.98 4.35 -8.21
N HIS A 39 -7.44 5.53 -8.52
CA HIS A 39 -8.22 6.76 -8.45
C HIS A 39 -9.35 6.76 -9.47
N ASP A 40 -10.57 7.08 -9.01
CA ASP A 40 -11.77 7.19 -9.86
C ASP A 40 -12.11 5.91 -10.66
N ALA A 41 -11.77 4.75 -10.07
CA ALA A 41 -11.87 3.45 -10.72
C ALA A 41 -13.27 3.13 -11.27
N GLU A 42 -14.34 3.47 -10.54
CA GLU A 42 -15.72 3.18 -10.95
C GLU A 42 -16.11 3.95 -12.22
N ASN A 43 -15.83 5.27 -12.27
CA ASN A 43 -16.13 6.09 -13.44
C ASN A 43 -15.26 5.73 -14.65
N ARG A 44 -14.03 5.26 -14.40
CA ARG A 44 -13.08 4.84 -15.43
C ARG A 44 -13.27 3.38 -15.86
N GLY A 45 -14.09 2.60 -15.15
CA GLY A 45 -14.22 1.15 -15.38
C GLY A 45 -12.91 0.37 -15.17
N GLN A 46 -12.06 0.86 -14.26
CA GLN A 46 -10.73 0.31 -14.01
C GLN A 46 -10.68 -0.60 -12.79
N SER A 47 -9.81 -1.60 -12.84
CA SER A 47 -9.51 -2.53 -11.73
C SER A 47 -8.04 -2.96 -11.79
N PHE A 48 -7.50 -3.51 -10.71
CA PHE A 48 -6.11 -3.96 -10.69
C PHE A 48 -5.83 -5.07 -11.72
N GLY A 49 -6.84 -5.84 -12.14
CA GLY A 49 -6.70 -6.80 -13.24
C GLY A 49 -6.37 -6.18 -14.60
N GLN A 50 -6.57 -4.87 -14.77
CA GLN A 50 -6.23 -4.15 -15.99
C GLN A 50 -4.86 -3.46 -15.90
N VAL A 51 -4.29 -3.34 -14.70
CA VAL A 51 -2.99 -2.67 -14.48
C VAL A 51 -1.88 -3.71 -14.62
N ARG A 52 -1.04 -3.55 -15.64
CA ARG A 52 0.08 -4.46 -15.90
C ARG A 52 1.28 -4.08 -15.05
N ASN A 53 1.99 -5.11 -14.56
CA ASN A 53 3.20 -4.94 -13.75
C ASN A 53 2.98 -4.06 -12.50
N ALA A 54 1.75 -4.01 -11.98
CA ALA A 54 1.47 -3.32 -10.73
C ALA A 54 2.12 -4.11 -9.59
N PHE A 55 3.03 -3.47 -8.85
CA PHE A 55 3.66 -4.06 -7.69
C PHE A 55 3.81 -3.04 -6.58
N ILE A 56 4.04 -3.55 -5.39
CA ILE A 56 4.42 -2.75 -4.23
C ILE A 56 5.50 -3.49 -3.48
N ARG A 57 6.45 -2.74 -2.93
CA ARG A 57 7.60 -3.30 -2.23
C ARG A 57 7.97 -2.48 -1.01
N VAL A 58 8.62 -3.15 -0.07
CA VAL A 58 9.18 -2.55 1.13
C VAL A 58 10.68 -2.67 1.04
N VAL A 59 11.37 -1.53 1.11
CA VAL A 59 12.82 -1.46 1.01
C VAL A 59 13.38 -0.85 2.28
N ASN A 60 14.41 -1.48 2.84
CA ASN A 60 15.19 -0.88 3.91
C ASN A 60 16.08 0.22 3.34
N GLN A 61 15.80 1.47 3.69
CA GLN A 61 16.50 2.63 3.16
C GLN A 61 17.99 2.67 3.53
N ALA A 62 18.41 2.03 4.64
CA ALA A 62 19.80 2.08 5.08
C ALA A 62 20.76 1.31 4.17
N ASN A 63 20.26 0.25 3.51
CA ASN A 63 21.08 -0.66 2.70
C ASN A 63 20.45 -0.99 1.33
N ASN A 64 19.34 -0.36 0.97
CA ASN A 64 18.53 -0.63 -0.24
C ASN A 64 18.09 -2.11 -0.37
N GLN A 65 17.99 -2.83 0.73
CA GLN A 65 17.55 -4.22 0.72
C GLN A 65 16.03 -4.27 0.57
N GLU A 66 15.54 -4.93 -0.47
CA GLU A 66 14.13 -5.27 -0.61
C GLU A 66 13.76 -6.33 0.44
N LEU A 67 12.87 -5.96 1.36
CA LEU A 67 12.40 -6.80 2.45
C LEU A 67 11.18 -7.64 2.04
N ALA A 68 10.34 -7.07 1.18
CA ALA A 68 9.16 -7.72 0.65
C ALA A 68 8.74 -7.05 -0.66
N ARG A 69 8.13 -7.83 -1.55
CA ARG A 69 7.49 -7.37 -2.78
C ARG A 69 6.25 -8.20 -3.03
N TYR A 70 5.23 -7.58 -3.61
CA TYR A 70 4.01 -8.23 -4.01
C TYR A 70 3.53 -7.66 -5.33
N ASP A 71 3.24 -8.56 -6.25
CA ASP A 71 2.75 -8.23 -7.57
C ASP A 71 1.21 -8.32 -7.54
N LEU A 72 0.56 -7.20 -7.84
CA LEU A 72 -0.89 -6.98 -7.69
C LEU A 72 -1.71 -7.69 -8.79
N SER A 73 -1.05 -8.25 -9.80
CA SER A 73 -1.67 -8.74 -11.02
C SER A 73 -2.38 -10.10 -10.91
N GLU A 74 -2.10 -10.92 -9.90
CA GLU A 74 -2.67 -12.28 -9.81
C GLU A 74 -3.88 -12.41 -8.88
N ASP A 75 -3.93 -11.66 -7.76
CA ASP A 75 -4.92 -11.90 -6.69
C ASP A 75 -6.08 -10.88 -6.64
N ALA A 76 -5.99 -9.76 -7.35
CA ALA A 76 -6.94 -8.63 -7.23
C ALA A 76 -7.56 -8.20 -8.56
N SER A 77 -7.86 -9.16 -9.42
CA SER A 77 -8.29 -8.88 -10.80
C SER A 77 -9.56 -8.02 -10.91
N THR A 78 -10.42 -7.98 -9.89
CA THR A 78 -11.70 -7.25 -9.92
C THR A 78 -11.75 -6.05 -8.99
N GLU A 79 -10.78 -5.94 -8.10
CA GLU A 79 -10.78 -5.00 -7.00
C GLU A 79 -10.18 -3.65 -7.44
N THR A 80 -10.69 -2.59 -6.82
CA THR A 80 -10.29 -1.20 -7.10
C THR A 80 -9.50 -0.59 -5.95
N ALA A 81 -9.55 -1.21 -4.78
CA ALA A 81 -8.74 -0.89 -3.61
C ALA A 81 -8.36 -2.17 -2.88
N MET A 82 -7.22 -2.13 -2.20
CA MET A 82 -6.78 -3.23 -1.35
C MET A 82 -5.87 -2.74 -0.22
N VAL A 83 -5.82 -3.51 0.86
CA VAL A 83 -4.75 -3.42 1.85
C VAL A 83 -3.62 -4.33 1.40
N PHE A 84 -2.52 -3.72 0.97
CA PHE A 84 -1.36 -4.47 0.53
C PHE A 84 -0.71 -5.20 1.72
N GLY A 85 -0.41 -4.45 2.77
CA GLY A 85 0.36 -4.97 3.88
C GLY A 85 0.36 -4.03 5.07
N GLU A 86 0.93 -4.53 6.15
CA GLU A 86 1.07 -3.79 7.39
C GLU A 86 2.50 -3.94 7.93
N LEU A 87 3.04 -2.84 8.44
CA LEU A 87 4.13 -2.88 9.40
C LEU A 87 3.49 -2.97 10.78
N TYR A 88 3.95 -3.88 11.62
CA TYR A 88 3.43 -4.06 12.98
C TYR A 88 4.56 -4.24 13.98
N ARG A 89 4.33 -3.78 15.22
CA ARG A 89 5.24 -4.01 16.34
C ARG A 89 5.22 -5.48 16.75
N HIS A 90 6.40 -6.06 16.88
CA HIS A 90 6.62 -7.41 17.39
C HIS A 90 7.69 -7.34 18.49
N GLY A 91 7.26 -7.05 19.72
CA GLY A 91 8.15 -6.72 20.81
C GLY A 91 8.79 -5.34 20.59
N ALA A 92 10.12 -5.28 20.62
CA ALA A 92 10.87 -4.04 20.39
C ALA A 92 11.14 -3.76 18.89
N GLU A 93 10.77 -4.68 18.00
CA GLU A 93 11.08 -4.61 16.58
C GLU A 93 9.82 -4.37 15.74
N TRP A 94 10.01 -3.88 14.51
CA TRP A 94 8.97 -3.82 13.50
C TRP A 94 9.11 -5.00 12.54
N LYS A 95 7.98 -5.58 12.16
CA LYS A 95 7.89 -6.61 11.13
C LYS A 95 6.94 -6.18 10.04
N PHE A 96 7.19 -6.65 8.82
CA PHE A 96 6.28 -6.49 7.71
C PHE A 96 5.44 -7.75 7.51
N ARG A 97 4.16 -7.57 7.20
CA ARG A 97 3.25 -8.63 6.77
C ARG A 97 2.56 -8.22 5.48
N ALA A 98 2.71 -9.03 4.44
CA ALA A 98 1.85 -8.95 3.27
C ALA A 98 0.43 -9.45 3.64
N VAL A 99 -0.58 -8.68 3.27
CA VAL A 99 -2.00 -8.92 3.56
C VAL A 99 -2.75 -9.28 2.28
N GLY A 100 -2.62 -8.47 1.21
CA GLY A 100 -3.26 -8.74 -0.09
C GLY A 100 -4.80 -8.79 -0.03
N GLN A 101 -5.43 -8.01 0.85
CA GLN A 101 -6.88 -8.05 1.04
C GLN A 101 -7.57 -6.99 0.18
N GLY A 102 -8.38 -7.44 -0.78
CA GLY A 102 -9.22 -6.59 -1.61
C GLY A 102 -10.40 -5.94 -0.87
N TYR A 103 -10.79 -4.74 -1.32
CA TYR A 103 -11.92 -3.97 -0.78
C TYR A 103 -12.85 -3.51 -1.90
N ALA A 104 -14.06 -4.06 -1.92
CA ALA A 104 -15.11 -3.68 -2.88
C ALA A 104 -15.64 -2.25 -2.66
N SER A 105 -15.56 -1.74 -1.43
CA SER A 105 -15.98 -0.39 -1.04
C SER A 105 -14.93 0.70 -1.33
N GLY A 106 -13.87 0.37 -2.05
CA GLY A 106 -12.81 1.30 -2.40
C GLY A 106 -12.01 1.80 -1.19
N LEU A 107 -11.21 2.86 -1.42
CA LEU A 107 -10.37 3.47 -0.38
C LEU A 107 -11.18 4.07 0.78
N ALA A 108 -12.36 4.59 0.49
CA ALA A 108 -13.26 5.15 1.52
C ALA A 108 -13.70 4.08 2.52
N GLY A 109 -14.04 2.87 2.05
CA GLY A 109 -14.37 1.77 2.96
C GLY A 109 -13.18 1.29 3.79
N ILE A 110 -11.98 1.25 3.21
CA ILE A 110 -10.76 0.98 3.98
C ILE A 110 -10.62 2.04 5.09
N ALA A 111 -10.71 3.32 4.75
CA ALA A 111 -10.54 4.40 5.71
C ALA A 111 -11.57 4.32 6.86
N ALA A 112 -12.84 4.03 6.53
CA ALA A 112 -13.91 3.85 7.51
C ALA A 112 -13.67 2.65 8.44
N ASP A 113 -13.18 1.52 7.93
CA ASP A 113 -12.84 0.34 8.74
C ASP A 113 -11.69 0.63 9.72
N PHE A 114 -10.80 1.56 9.38
CA PHE A 114 -9.75 2.08 10.27
C PHE A 114 -10.21 3.29 11.12
N GLY A 115 -11.50 3.65 11.09
CA GLY A 115 -12.09 4.69 11.93
C GLY A 115 -11.85 6.13 11.44
N VAL A 116 -11.42 6.31 10.20
CA VAL A 116 -11.28 7.64 9.58
C VAL A 116 -12.65 8.13 9.14
N ASN A 117 -12.99 9.38 9.48
CA ASN A 117 -14.18 10.05 8.98
C ASN A 117 -13.85 10.66 7.61
N VAL A 118 -14.42 10.09 6.55
CA VAL A 118 -14.18 10.44 5.14
C VAL A 118 -15.39 11.06 4.47
#